data_AF-A0A2X5NGP8-F1
#
_entry.id   AF-A0A2X5NGP8-F1
#
_cell.length_a   1.000
_cell.length_b   1.000
_cell.length_c   1.000
_cell.angle_alpha   90.00
_cell.angle_beta   90.00
_cell.angle_gamma   90.00
#
_symmetry.space_group_name_H-M   'P 1'
#
loop_
_entity.id
_entity.type
_entity.pdbx_description
1 polymer ?
#
loop_
_entity_poly.entity_id
_entity_poly.type
_entity_poly.pdbx_seq_one_letter_code
_entity_poly.pdbx_strand_id
1 'polypeptide(L)' 'MTWMYIVSERKFYLNDVYQFDAMYAGAPGFKNMPAFQCIKNKGPLPAGIYTINPPRYSPLTGPYSLPLTPT' A
#
# COMPACT_ATOMS: atom_id res chain seq x y z
N MET A 1 2.97 -11.05 13.07
CA MET A 1 3.47 -9.66 12.93
C MET A 1 2.71 -9.04 11.79
N THR A 2 1.83 -8.08 12.08
CA THR A 2 0.88 -7.53 11.11
C THR A 2 1.13 -6.05 10.92
N TRP A 3 1.32 -5.64 9.67
CA TRP A 3 1.34 -4.24 9.30
C TRP A 3 -0.05 -3.81 8.85
N MET A 4 -0.54 -2.69 9.38
CA MET A 4 -1.78 -2.06 8.95
C MET A 4 -1.47 -0.66 8.42
N TYR A 5 -2.03 -0.33 7.26
CA TYR A 5 -1.91 0.98 6.64
C TYR A 5 -3.29 1.59 6.46
N ILE A 6 -3.52 2.74 7.09
CA ILE A 6 -4.76 3.51 6.92
C ILE A 6 -4.51 4.60 5.89
N VAL A 7 -4.96 4.38 4.66
CA VAL A 7 -4.72 5.26 3.50
C VAL A 7 -5.16 6.70 3.74
N SER A 8 -6.37 6.92 4.29
CA SER A 8 -6.93 8.26 4.52
C SER A 8 -6.16 9.05 5.58
N GLU A 9 -5.63 8.37 6.59
CA GLU A 9 -4.82 8.99 7.65
C GLU A 9 -3.34 9.05 7.29
N ARG A 10 -2.92 8.25 6.32
CA ARG A 10 -1.53 7.99 5.94
C ARG A 10 -0.73 7.39 7.10
N LYS A 11 -1.32 6.57 7.96
CA LYS A 11 -0.63 6.03 9.14
C LYS A 11 -0.31 4.57 8.99
N PHE A 12 0.90 4.19 9.40
CA PHE A 12 1.32 2.80 9.52
C PHE A 12 1.33 2.35 10.98
N TYR A 13 0.82 1.14 11.20
CA TYR A 13 0.78 0.48 12.49
C TYR A 13 1.45 -0.88 12.37
N LEU A 14 2.19 -1.25 13.40
CA LEU A 14 2.77 -2.57 13.57
C LEU A 14 2.13 -3.22 14.80
N ASN A 15 1.36 -4.29 14.59
CA ASN A 15 0.57 -4.93 15.64
C ASN A 15 -0.25 -3.90 16.43
N ASP A 16 -1.02 -3.06 15.71
CA ASP A 16 -1.87 -1.97 16.24
C ASP A 16 -1.13 -0.80 16.92
N VAL A 17 0.21 -0.81 16.96
CA VAL A 17 1.01 0.29 17.49
C VAL A 17 1.45 1.21 16.35
N TYR A 18 1.10 2.49 16.43
CA TYR A 18 1.54 3.52 15.47
C TYR A 18 3.07 3.53 15.33
N GLN A 19 3.55 3.63 14.10
CA GLN A 19 4.98 3.67 13.80
C GLN A 19 5.37 4.99 13.13
N PHE A 20 4.71 5.36 12.04
CA PHE A 20 5.04 6.55 11.27
C PHE A 20 3.92 6.95 10.30
N ASP A 21 4.02 8.19 9.80
CA ASP A 21 3.21 8.71 8.72
C ASP A 21 3.84 8.42 7.35
N ALA A 22 3.02 7.93 6.42
CA ALA A 22 3.34 7.79 5.01
C ALA A 22 3.23 9.14 4.30
N MET A 23 4.09 9.35 3.30
CA MET A 23 4.09 10.61 2.56
C MET A 23 2.96 10.71 1.53
N TYR A 24 2.55 9.60 0.90
CA TYR A 24 1.46 9.58 -0.10
C TYR A 24 1.06 8.15 -0.49
N ALA A 25 -0.21 7.95 -0.89
CA ALA A 25 -0.66 6.78 -1.63
C ALA A 25 -1.58 7.19 -2.79
N GLY A 26 -1.29 6.75 -4.02
CA GLY A 26 -2.02 7.13 -5.24
C GLY A 26 -1.41 8.30 -6.02
N ALA A 27 -1.96 8.57 -7.21
CA ALA A 27 -1.54 9.61 -8.14
C ALA A 27 -2.06 11.01 -7.73
N PRO A 28 -1.46 12.13 -8.24
CA PRO A 28 -1.99 13.47 -8.01
C PRO A 28 -3.49 13.57 -8.32
N GLY A 29 -4.27 14.18 -7.42
CA GLY A 29 -5.74 14.23 -7.51
C GLY A 29 -6.48 13.01 -6.94
N PHE A 30 -5.78 11.91 -6.66
CA PHE A 30 -6.33 10.67 -6.08
C PHE A 30 -5.63 10.28 -4.77
N LYS A 31 -4.70 11.12 -4.29
CA LYS A 31 -3.83 10.82 -3.15
C LYS A 31 -4.64 10.63 -1.87
N ASN A 32 -4.39 9.54 -1.16
CA ASN A 32 -4.94 9.24 0.16
C ASN A 32 -6.47 9.19 0.18
N MET A 33 -7.09 8.85 -0.96
CA MET A 33 -8.54 8.77 -1.12
C MET A 33 -8.96 7.31 -1.36
N PRO A 34 -9.36 6.57 -0.30
CA PRO A 34 -9.77 5.17 -0.42
C PRO A 34 -10.91 4.94 -1.42
N ALA A 35 -11.78 5.93 -1.60
CA ALA A 35 -12.88 5.89 -2.57
C ALA A 35 -12.40 5.66 -4.02
N PHE A 36 -11.14 5.98 -4.34
CA PHE A 36 -10.58 5.84 -5.68
C PHE A 36 -9.73 4.59 -5.87
N GLN A 37 -9.68 3.69 -4.89
CA GLN A 37 -8.81 2.50 -4.88
C GLN A 37 -8.97 1.57 -6.11
N CYS A 38 -10.15 1.54 -6.73
CA CYS A 38 -10.41 0.70 -7.91
C CYS A 38 -9.99 1.36 -9.24
N ILE A 39 -9.52 2.61 -9.22
CA ILE A 39 -9.11 3.32 -10.43
C ILE A 39 -7.67 2.92 -10.79
N LYS A 40 -7.55 2.03 -11.77
CA LYS A 40 -6.27 1.50 -12.25
C LYS A 40 -5.25 2.63 -12.53
N ASN A 41 -4.03 2.44 -12.02
CA ASN A 41 -2.89 3.38 -12.15
C ASN A 41 -3.11 4.80 -11.59
N LYS A 42 -4.18 5.02 -10.81
CA LYS A 42 -4.48 6.34 -10.22
C LYS A 42 -4.76 6.24 -8.72
N GLY A 43 -5.67 5.35 -8.33
CA GLY A 43 -6.07 5.16 -6.95
C GLY A 43 -4.96 4.65 -6.04
N PRO A 44 -5.14 4.76 -4.72
CA PRO A 44 -4.32 4.04 -3.76
C PRO A 44 -4.50 2.52 -3.90
N LEU A 45 -3.63 1.74 -3.24
CA LEU A 45 -3.79 0.29 -3.16
C LEU A 45 -5.19 -0.05 -2.60
N PRO A 46 -5.89 -1.05 -3.18
CA PRO A 46 -7.14 -1.54 -2.62
C PRO A 46 -7.00 -1.98 -1.16
N ALA A 47 -8.05 -1.71 -0.39
CA ALA A 47 -8.19 -2.17 0.97
C ALA A 47 -8.39 -3.69 0.98
N GLY A 48 -7.68 -4.35 1.88
CA GLY A 48 -7.70 -5.79 1.99
C GLY A 48 -6.55 -6.28 2.86
N ILE A 49 -6.55 -7.59 3.11
CA ILE A 49 -5.44 -8.26 3.78
C ILE A 49 -4.55 -8.84 2.68
N TYR A 50 -3.24 -8.61 2.80
CA TYR A 50 -2.27 -9.03 1.82
C TYR A 50 -1.09 -9.72 2.51
N THR A 51 -0.64 -10.82 1.91
CA THR A 51 0.70 -11.34 2.17
C THR A 51 1.70 -10.57 1.34
N ILE A 52 2.69 -9.95 2.00
CA ILE A 52 3.87 -9.38 1.34
C ILE A 52 4.85 -10.54 1.08
N ASN A 53 5.03 -10.89 -0.18
CA ASN A 53 5.93 -11.98 -0.57
C ASN A 53 7.39 -11.52 -0.60
N PRO A 54 8.36 -12.46 -0.65
CA PRO A 54 9.77 -12.13 -0.81
C PRO A 54 10.04 -11.20 -2.00
N PRO A 55 11.04 -10.30 -1.89
CA PRO A 55 11.39 -9.41 -2.98
C PRO A 55 11.82 -10.19 -4.20
N ARG A 56 11.40 -9.72 -5.37
CA ARG A 56 11.83 -10.26 -6.66
C ARG A 56 12.22 -9.14 -7.61
N TYR A 57 13.03 -9.50 -8.60
CA TYR A 57 13.23 -8.65 -9.76
C TYR A 57 11.94 -8.58 -10.61
N SER A 58 11.67 -7.40 -11.13
CA SER A 58 10.62 -7.12 -12.09
C SER A 58 11.16 -6.17 -13.16
N PRO A 59 11.01 -6.48 -14.46
CA PRO A 59 11.39 -5.55 -15.52
C PRO A 59 10.68 -4.19 -15.43
N LEU A 60 9.48 -4.15 -14.84
CA LEU A 60 8.65 -2.94 -14.74
C LEU A 60 8.98 -2.09 -13.50
N THR A 61 9.30 -2.73 -12.38
CA THR A 61 9.37 -2.08 -11.05
C THR A 61 10.72 -2.23 -10.36
N GLY A 62 11.69 -2.93 -10.97
CA GLY A 62 13.07 -3.02 -10.52
C GLY A 62 13.38 -4.19 -9.57
N PRO A 63 14.58 -4.19 -8.96
CA PRO A 63 15.15 -5.34 -8.24
C PRO A 63 14.44 -5.71 -6.93
N TYR A 64 13.75 -4.76 -6.29
CA TYR A 64 13.07 -4.96 -5.01
C TYR A 64 11.57 -4.77 -5.16
N SER A 65 10.96 -5.56 -6.04
CA SER A 65 9.51 -5.59 -6.16
C SER A 65 8.95 -6.55 -5.12
N LEU A 66 8.06 -6.05 -4.25
CA LEU A 66 7.40 -6.83 -3.20
C LEU A 66 5.97 -7.18 -3.65
N PRO A 67 5.70 -8.42 -4.11
CA PRO A 67 4.37 -8.80 -4.58
C PRO A 67 3.39 -8.90 -3.41
N LEU A 68 2.18 -8.39 -3.61
CA LEU A 68 1.08 -8.48 -2.65
C LEU A 68 0.07 -9.53 -3.13
N THR A 69 -0.16 -10.57 -2.32
CA THR A 69 -1.17 -11.61 -2.59
C THR A 69 -2.35 -11.41 -1.63
N PRO A 70 -3.59 -11.21 -2.13
CA PRO A 70 -4.78 -11.18 -1.27
C PRO A 70 -4.93 -12.46 -0.46
N THR A 71 -5.33 -12.33 0.80
CA THR A 71 -5.59 -13.45 1.73
C THR A 71 -6.97 -13.34 2.35
#